data_AF-A0A5C2M545-F1
#
_entry.id   AF-A0A5C2M545-F1
#
_cell.length_a   1.000
_cell.length_b   1.000
_cell.length_c   1.000
_cell.angle_alpha   90.00
_cell.angle_beta   90.00
_cell.angle_gamma   90.00
#
_symmetry.space_group_name_H-M   'P 1'
#
loop_
_entity.id
_entity.type
_entity.pdbx_description
1 polymer ?
#
loop_
_entity_poly.entity_id
_entity_poly.type
_entity_poly.pdbx_seq_one_letter_code
_entity_poly.pdbx_strand_id
1 'polypeptide(L)'
;MEGCLNDTDIYTLCQTLALGQRTGELYLEDDAGQTWLLFLTHGHLVYIADRHSHSLERLQDLLYGQGIPWPSPDSFIESKAGASWVEYECLWWLLDHCKLNQIHSVWRALLRESLFDVVSLNRAWFKFYSASPLTPQWHNLSLTMLLNDSLSHLREWKKLHPELRSLDQSLELTDIKPTGNDPADQWFRQLEPFVRERITLRRLSRQLGRDGVTVGKLLLPYLHQGYLQVSSWGTNGHTRTFPPLSWRRSPRVVCVDDAATVRQVVESTLQAAGYEATAIAHPLTALSLIFQLNPDLIFLDIAMPELDGYEFCTLLRHTPRFRYTPIIMLTSLVGWSDRLRAKVAGATDYLSKPFSTQELLTITHHYIGAAPPVTSLTDESFGDVLEPKSGLETPR
;
A
#
# COMPACT_ATOMS: atom_id res chain seq x y z
N MET A 1 19.02 -0.16 -16.34
CA MET A 1 19.39 -1.59 -16.28
C MET A 1 18.10 -2.36 -16.05
N GLU A 2 17.80 -3.39 -16.83
CA GLU A 2 16.55 -4.16 -16.68
C GLU A 2 16.81 -5.64 -16.97
N GLY A 3 15.96 -6.51 -16.43
CA GLY A 3 16.10 -7.95 -16.61
C GLY A 3 15.18 -8.74 -15.69
N CYS A 4 15.44 -10.04 -15.58
CA CYS A 4 14.72 -10.97 -14.70
C CYS A 4 15.69 -11.57 -13.67
N LEU A 5 15.23 -11.75 -12.44
CA LEU A 5 16.04 -12.34 -11.36
C LEU A 5 16.36 -13.84 -11.55
N ASN A 6 15.80 -14.50 -12.58
CA ASN A 6 16.22 -15.87 -12.95
C ASN A 6 17.67 -15.92 -13.45
N ASP A 7 18.15 -14.86 -14.09
CA ASP A 7 19.48 -14.79 -14.70
C ASP A 7 20.54 -14.18 -13.75
N THR A 8 20.10 -13.49 -12.70
CA THR A 8 20.95 -12.83 -11.69
C THR A 8 20.19 -12.74 -10.39
N ASP A 9 20.72 -13.29 -9.30
CA ASP A 9 20.03 -13.22 -8.02
C ASP A 9 19.92 -11.78 -7.48
N ILE A 10 18.91 -11.54 -6.63
CA ILE A 10 18.62 -10.22 -6.06
C ILE A 10 19.82 -9.65 -5.29
N TYR A 11 20.62 -10.52 -4.67
CA TYR A 11 21.82 -10.12 -3.96
C TYR A 11 22.87 -9.53 -4.90
N THR A 12 23.17 -10.21 -6.01
CA THR A 12 24.15 -9.78 -7.01
C THR A 12 23.71 -8.49 -7.70
N LEU A 13 22.41 -8.37 -8.03
CA LEU A 13 21.86 -7.14 -8.59
C LEU A 13 22.08 -5.96 -7.62
N CYS A 14 21.64 -6.09 -6.38
CA CYS A 14 21.75 -5.01 -5.41
C CYS A 14 23.22 -4.71 -5.02
N GLN A 15 24.10 -5.71 -4.99
CA GLN A 15 25.54 -5.50 -4.82
C GLN A 15 26.15 -4.71 -5.97
N THR A 16 25.74 -5.00 -7.21
CA THR A 16 26.22 -4.27 -8.39
C THR A 16 25.82 -2.79 -8.30
N LEU A 17 24.60 -2.50 -7.84
CA LEU A 17 24.13 -1.13 -7.63
C LEU A 17 24.88 -0.43 -6.47
N ALA A 18 25.14 -1.15 -5.37
CA ALA A 18 25.87 -0.64 -4.22
C ALA A 18 27.34 -0.33 -4.54
N LEU A 19 28.08 -1.28 -5.11
CA LEU A 19 29.49 -1.12 -5.50
C LEU A 19 29.66 -0.06 -6.59
N GLY A 20 28.72 0.01 -7.52
CA GLY A 20 28.67 1.06 -8.55
C GLY A 20 28.25 2.43 -8.02
N GLN A 21 28.04 2.58 -6.70
CA GLN A 21 27.57 3.81 -6.03
C GLN A 21 26.39 4.46 -6.75
N ARG A 22 25.45 3.64 -7.23
CA ARG A 22 24.34 4.12 -8.06
C ARG A 22 23.37 4.96 -7.22
N THR A 23 22.87 6.03 -7.83
CA THR A 23 21.76 6.85 -7.33
C THR A 23 20.59 6.70 -8.28
N GLY A 24 19.40 6.45 -7.74
CA GLY A 24 18.20 6.25 -8.52
C GLY A 24 17.22 5.28 -7.87
N GLU A 25 16.35 4.70 -8.69
CA GLU A 25 15.22 3.89 -8.26
C GLU A 25 15.33 2.48 -8.86
N LEU A 26 15.25 1.46 -8.00
CA LEU A 26 15.14 0.06 -8.42
C LEU A 26 13.69 -0.40 -8.21
N TYR A 27 12.99 -0.62 -9.33
CA TYR A 27 11.69 -1.25 -9.37
C TYR A 27 11.83 -2.77 -9.46
N LEU A 28 11.04 -3.50 -8.69
CA LEU A 28 10.92 -4.95 -8.68
C LEU A 28 9.43 -5.34 -8.76
N GLU A 29 9.11 -6.36 -9.54
CA GLU A 29 7.76 -6.92 -9.65
C GLU A 29 7.80 -8.45 -9.72
N ASP A 30 7.12 -9.13 -8.80
CA ASP A 30 7.06 -10.59 -8.78
C ASP A 30 6.00 -11.18 -9.73
N ASP A 31 5.98 -12.50 -9.85
CA ASP A 31 5.01 -13.21 -10.71
C ASP A 31 3.54 -13.05 -10.24
N ALA A 32 3.32 -12.57 -9.01
CA ALA A 32 2.01 -12.28 -8.45
C ALA A 32 1.59 -10.80 -8.62
N GLY A 33 2.40 -9.99 -9.31
CA GLY A 33 2.15 -8.55 -9.53
C GLY A 33 2.41 -7.69 -8.30
N GLN A 34 3.10 -8.20 -7.28
CA GLN A 34 3.53 -7.39 -6.14
C GLN A 34 4.76 -6.58 -6.51
N THR A 35 4.79 -5.32 -6.08
CA THR A 35 5.82 -4.37 -6.48
C THR A 35 6.62 -3.83 -5.30
N TRP A 36 7.92 -3.64 -5.50
CA TRP A 36 8.80 -2.93 -4.58
C TRP A 36 9.59 -1.86 -5.33
N LEU A 37 9.75 -0.70 -4.72
CA LEU A 37 10.53 0.42 -5.25
C LEU A 37 11.58 0.85 -4.23
N LEU A 38 12.84 0.51 -4.50
CA LEU A 38 13.97 0.84 -3.64
C LEU A 38 14.59 2.16 -4.09
N PHE A 39 14.70 3.11 -3.17
CA PHE A 39 15.32 4.41 -3.41
C PHE A 39 16.78 4.39 -2.96
N LEU A 40 17.69 4.56 -3.92
CA LEU A 40 19.14 4.50 -3.71
C LEU A 40 19.81 5.85 -3.89
N THR A 41 20.83 6.11 -3.08
CA THR A 41 21.68 7.30 -3.17
C THR A 41 23.12 6.93 -2.87
N HIS A 42 24.02 7.09 -3.83
CA HIS A 42 25.43 6.72 -3.73
C HIS A 42 25.63 5.27 -3.22
N GLY A 43 24.82 4.33 -3.70
CA GLY A 43 24.86 2.92 -3.27
C GLY A 43 24.29 2.64 -1.87
N HIS A 44 23.69 3.65 -1.21
CA HIS A 44 23.00 3.51 0.07
C HIS A 44 21.49 3.48 -0.14
N LEU A 45 20.80 2.71 0.68
CA LEU A 45 19.34 2.63 0.69
C LEU A 45 18.75 3.75 1.55
N VAL A 46 17.79 4.47 0.98
CA VAL A 46 17.06 5.57 1.66
C VAL A 46 15.70 5.06 2.14
N TYR A 47 14.94 4.42 1.28
CA TYR A 47 13.60 3.91 1.58
C TYR A 47 13.22 2.77 0.63
N ILE A 48 12.24 1.96 1.02
CA ILE A 48 11.58 1.00 0.14
C ILE A 48 10.10 1.26 0.22
N ALA A 49 9.50 1.58 -0.94
CA ALA A 49 8.06 1.59 -1.07
C ALA A 49 7.55 0.21 -1.51
N ASP A 50 6.51 -0.29 -0.86
CA ASP A 50 5.85 -1.56 -1.18
C ASP A 50 4.33 -1.47 -0.99
N ARG A 51 3.64 -2.61 -1.10
CA ARG A 51 2.18 -2.71 -0.95
C ARG A 51 1.64 -2.09 0.35
N HIS A 52 2.44 -2.03 1.42
CA HIS A 52 2.03 -1.48 2.71
C HIS A 52 2.28 0.03 2.81
N SER A 53 3.17 0.61 1.98
CA SER A 53 3.62 2.01 2.05
C SER A 53 2.56 3.07 1.73
N HIS A 54 1.43 2.66 1.14
CA HIS A 54 0.27 3.55 0.91
C HIS A 54 -0.68 3.58 2.12
N SER A 55 -0.60 2.59 3.01
CA SER A 55 -1.36 2.53 4.25
C SER A 55 -0.49 2.96 5.43
N LEU A 56 -1.12 3.49 6.48
CA LEU A 56 -0.41 3.79 7.73
C LEU A 56 -0.48 2.64 8.74
N GLU A 57 -1.10 1.50 8.40
CA GLU A 57 -1.27 0.36 9.30
C GLU A 57 0.07 -0.19 9.79
N ARG A 58 1.03 -0.40 8.87
CA ARG A 58 2.36 -0.87 9.22
C ARG A 58 3.08 0.09 10.17
N LEU A 59 3.02 1.39 9.87
CA LEU A 59 3.61 2.41 10.71
C LEU A 59 2.93 2.48 12.09
N GLN A 60 1.61 2.39 12.14
CA GLN A 60 0.82 2.34 13.38
C GLN A 60 1.22 1.15 14.26
N ASP A 61 1.29 -0.05 13.70
CA ASP A 61 1.68 -1.25 14.44
C ASP A 61 3.12 -1.11 15.00
N LEU A 62 4.04 -0.53 14.23
CA LEU A 62 5.43 -0.32 14.66
C LEU A 62 5.56 0.75 15.74
N LEU A 63 4.81 1.84 15.63
CA LEU A 63 4.78 2.88 16.67
C LEU A 63 4.18 2.32 17.96
N TYR A 64 3.09 1.56 17.85
CA TYR A 64 2.48 0.85 18.98
C TYR A 64 3.48 -0.09 19.67
N GLY A 65 4.19 -0.93 18.91
CA GLY A 65 5.18 -1.86 19.46
C GLY A 65 6.40 -1.19 20.11
N GLN A 66 6.65 0.09 19.79
CA GLN A 66 7.69 0.90 20.43
C GLN A 66 7.16 1.83 21.52
N GLY A 67 5.86 1.78 21.83
CA GLY A 67 5.23 2.65 22.81
C GLY A 67 5.19 4.12 22.40
N ILE A 68 5.22 4.40 21.09
CA ILE A 68 5.15 5.75 20.53
C ILE A 68 3.68 6.04 20.19
N PRO A 69 3.07 7.12 20.73
CA PRO A 69 1.67 7.43 20.46
C PRO A 69 1.46 7.78 18.99
N TRP A 70 0.33 7.34 18.43
CA TRP A 70 -0.07 7.72 17.08
C TRP A 70 -0.44 9.22 17.04
N PRO A 71 0.09 10.00 16.08
CA PRO A 71 -0.27 11.41 15.95
C PRO A 71 -1.72 11.58 15.48
N SER A 72 -2.38 12.69 15.83
CA SER A 72 -3.75 12.94 15.36
C SER A 72 -3.78 13.09 13.83
N PRO A 73 -4.80 12.57 13.12
CA PRO A 73 -4.91 12.68 11.66
C PRO A 73 -4.76 14.12 11.12
N ASP A 74 -5.24 15.11 11.89
CA ASP A 74 -5.17 16.53 11.53
C ASP A 74 -3.75 17.12 11.56
N SER A 75 -2.78 16.42 12.18
CA SER A 75 -1.39 16.89 12.31
C SER A 75 -0.50 16.53 11.11
N PHE A 76 -0.94 15.60 10.25
CA PHE A 76 -0.22 15.21 9.04
C PHE A 76 -0.38 16.21 7.87
N ILE A 77 -1.13 17.30 8.09
CA ILE A 77 -1.55 18.30 7.09
C ILE A 77 -0.36 19.16 6.57
N GLU A 78 0.82 19.10 7.19
CA GLU A 78 1.95 20.00 6.88
C GLU A 78 3.11 19.42 6.07
N SER A 79 2.96 18.30 5.36
CA SER A 79 3.99 17.99 4.36
C SER A 79 3.82 18.85 3.10
N LYS A 80 4.62 19.92 3.03
CA LYS A 80 4.88 20.71 1.81
C LYS A 80 5.91 20.03 0.89
N ALA A 81 6.39 18.83 1.22
CA ALA A 81 7.32 18.07 0.40
C ALA A 81 6.52 17.06 -0.43
N GLY A 82 6.51 17.22 -1.74
CA GLY A 82 5.74 16.35 -2.63
C GLY A 82 6.29 14.93 -2.79
N ALA A 83 6.67 14.21 -1.71
CA ALA A 83 7.03 12.80 -1.87
C ALA A 83 5.79 11.93 -2.08
N SER A 84 5.98 10.89 -2.88
CA SER A 84 4.91 10.02 -3.37
C SER A 84 4.45 8.93 -2.42
N TRP A 85 4.96 8.91 -1.19
CA TRP A 85 4.75 7.82 -0.24
C TRP A 85 4.37 8.36 1.13
N VAL A 86 3.09 8.20 1.50
CA VAL A 86 2.50 8.72 2.73
C VAL A 86 3.26 8.23 3.97
N GLU A 87 3.67 6.95 4.00
CA GLU A 87 4.45 6.41 5.11
C GLU A 87 5.81 7.13 5.28
N TYR A 88 6.50 7.45 4.18
CA TYR A 88 7.79 8.16 4.23
C TYR A 88 7.63 9.60 4.69
N GLU A 89 6.57 10.27 4.27
CA GLU A 89 6.22 11.62 4.72
C GLU A 89 5.88 11.65 6.21
N CYS A 90 5.11 10.66 6.69
CA CYS A 90 4.84 10.51 8.12
C CYS A 90 6.12 10.29 8.93
N LEU A 91 7.08 9.50 8.43
CA LEU A 91 8.38 9.35 9.10
C LEU A 91 9.14 10.67 9.19
N TRP A 92 9.10 11.47 8.11
CA TRP A 92 9.74 12.78 8.10
C TRP A 92 9.09 13.72 9.13
N TRP A 93 7.76 13.77 9.19
CA TRP A 93 7.03 14.54 10.21
C TRP A 93 7.37 14.08 11.63
N LEU A 94 7.50 12.77 11.85
CA LEU A 94 7.82 12.20 13.16
C LEU A 94 9.22 12.60 13.66
N LEU A 95 10.16 12.98 12.78
CA LEU A 95 11.48 13.46 13.18
C LEU A 95 11.41 14.72 14.05
N ASP A 96 10.43 15.58 13.79
CA ASP A 96 10.24 16.84 14.54
C ASP A 96 9.49 16.62 15.87
N HIS A 97 8.84 15.46 16.04
CA HIS A 97 7.90 15.20 17.14
C HIS A 97 8.33 14.05 18.07
N CYS A 98 9.33 13.26 17.67
CA CYS A 98 9.82 12.10 18.42
C CYS A 98 11.35 12.14 18.59
N LYS A 99 11.90 11.29 19.47
CA LYS A 99 13.36 11.19 19.61
C LYS A 99 13.96 10.57 18.35
N LEU A 100 15.06 11.13 17.86
CA LEU A 100 15.77 10.66 16.67
C LEU A 100 16.06 9.14 16.69
N ASN A 101 16.50 8.60 17.83
CA ASN A 101 16.76 7.16 17.97
C ASN A 101 15.52 6.28 17.83
N GLN A 102 14.34 6.78 18.24
CA GLN A 102 13.08 6.08 18.07
C GLN A 102 12.70 6.02 16.59
N ILE A 103 12.80 7.15 15.88
CA ILE A 103 12.47 7.19 14.46
C ILE A 103 13.44 6.37 13.61
N HIS A 104 14.74 6.40 13.93
CA HIS A 104 15.70 5.49 13.31
C HIS A 104 15.36 4.01 13.55
N SER A 105 14.84 3.66 14.74
CA SER A 105 14.40 2.30 15.04
C SER A 105 13.20 1.89 14.19
N VAL A 106 12.16 2.72 14.14
CA VAL A 106 10.96 2.51 13.29
C VAL A 106 11.34 2.36 11.82
N TRP A 107 12.14 3.29 11.30
CA TRP A 107 12.58 3.25 9.90
C TRP A 107 13.43 2.03 9.56
N ARG A 108 14.35 1.61 10.46
CA ARG A 108 15.09 0.36 10.28
C ARG A 108 14.16 -0.85 10.27
N ALA A 109 13.11 -0.86 11.10
CA ALA A 109 12.14 -1.94 11.11
C ALA A 109 11.36 -2.01 9.77
N LEU A 110 10.93 -0.86 9.25
CA LEU A 110 10.29 -0.76 7.93
C LEU A 110 11.20 -1.31 6.82
N LEU A 111 12.44 -0.83 6.75
CA LEU A 111 13.40 -1.27 5.74
C LEU A 111 13.70 -2.77 5.84
N ARG A 112 13.89 -3.30 7.06
CA ARG A 112 14.16 -4.72 7.27
C ARG A 112 12.99 -5.58 6.84
N GLU A 113 11.77 -5.13 7.11
CA GLU A 113 10.56 -5.87 6.72
C GLU A 113 10.40 -5.90 5.20
N SER A 114 10.51 -4.77 4.52
CA SER A 114 10.43 -4.73 3.04
C SER A 114 11.59 -5.48 2.39
N LEU A 115 12.81 -5.37 2.95
CA LEU A 115 13.95 -6.13 2.45
C LEU A 115 13.79 -7.63 2.63
N PHE A 116 13.16 -8.07 3.72
CA PHE A 116 12.88 -9.49 3.92
C PHE A 116 12.06 -10.06 2.76
N ASP A 117 11.05 -9.31 2.29
CA ASP A 117 10.23 -9.70 1.13
C ASP A 117 11.07 -9.70 -0.15
N VAL A 118 11.83 -8.62 -0.39
CA VAL A 118 12.71 -8.48 -1.55
C VAL A 118 13.75 -9.60 -1.64
N VAL A 119 14.42 -9.97 -0.54
CA VAL A 119 15.41 -11.06 -0.56
C VAL A 119 14.78 -12.45 -0.61
N SER A 120 13.48 -12.56 -0.38
CA SER A 120 12.71 -13.80 -0.50
C SER A 120 12.22 -14.07 -1.94
N LEU A 121 12.38 -13.10 -2.84
CA LEU A 121 12.00 -13.24 -4.25
C LEU A 121 12.84 -14.31 -4.94
N ASN A 122 12.17 -15.35 -5.43
CA ASN A 122 12.79 -16.37 -6.27
C ASN A 122 12.76 -15.97 -7.76
N ARG A 123 11.74 -15.21 -8.16
CA ARG A 123 11.53 -14.70 -9.53
C ARG A 123 10.91 -13.31 -9.45
N ALA A 124 11.49 -12.36 -10.17
CA ALA A 124 10.92 -11.03 -10.35
C ALA A 124 11.51 -10.37 -11.59
N TRP A 125 10.73 -9.48 -12.20
CA TRP A 125 11.25 -8.49 -13.14
C TRP A 125 11.86 -7.34 -12.36
N PHE A 126 12.95 -6.78 -12.88
CA PHE A 126 13.57 -5.61 -12.28
C PHE A 126 13.89 -4.54 -13.32
N LYS A 127 13.82 -3.29 -12.87
CA LYS A 127 14.26 -2.15 -13.65
C LYS A 127 14.86 -1.07 -12.76
N PHE A 128 16.10 -0.73 -13.04
CA PHE A 128 16.80 0.38 -12.41
C PHE A 128 16.84 1.59 -13.33
N TYR A 129 16.41 2.73 -12.80
CA TYR A 129 16.48 4.04 -13.42
C TYR A 129 17.38 4.95 -12.60
N SER A 130 18.30 5.66 -13.25
CA SER A 130 18.95 6.79 -12.62
C SER A 130 17.92 7.92 -12.48
N ALA A 131 17.68 8.32 -11.24
CA ALA A 131 16.71 9.33 -10.87
C ALA A 131 17.31 10.25 -9.81
N SER A 132 16.67 11.40 -9.62
CA SER A 132 17.00 12.29 -8.51
C SER A 132 16.82 11.55 -7.18
N PRO A 133 17.67 11.80 -6.18
CA PRO A 133 17.50 11.19 -4.88
C PRO A 133 16.12 11.51 -4.29
N LEU A 134 15.53 10.56 -3.56
CA LEU A 134 14.27 10.78 -2.85
C LEU A 134 14.40 11.99 -1.92
N THR A 135 13.44 12.91 -1.95
CA THR A 135 13.45 14.11 -1.10
C THR A 135 12.23 14.13 -0.18
N PRO A 136 12.37 14.59 1.08
CA PRO A 136 13.60 15.02 1.75
C PRO A 136 14.52 13.83 2.10
N GLN A 137 15.85 14.04 2.08
CA GLN A 137 16.81 13.06 2.58
C GLN A 137 17.16 13.33 4.02
N TRP A 138 16.81 12.41 4.90
CA TRP A 138 17.06 12.55 6.33
C TRP A 138 17.92 11.42 6.89
N HIS A 139 17.89 10.22 6.28
CA HIS A 139 18.76 9.12 6.66
C HIS A 139 18.98 8.12 5.52
N ASN A 140 20.07 7.35 5.59
CA ASN A 140 20.36 6.26 4.66
C ASN A 140 21.22 5.18 5.36
N LEU A 141 21.24 3.98 4.78
CA LEU A 141 22.03 2.85 5.27
C LEU A 141 22.73 2.14 4.12
N SER A 142 23.86 1.49 4.42
CA SER A 142 24.56 0.67 3.44
C SER A 142 23.63 -0.46 2.96
N LEU A 143 23.34 -0.46 1.65
CA LEU A 143 22.52 -1.49 1.03
C LEU A 143 23.15 -2.87 1.23
N THR A 144 24.47 -2.98 1.08
CA THR A 144 25.23 -4.22 1.29
C THR A 144 25.07 -4.78 2.70
N MET A 145 25.20 -3.94 3.74
CA MET A 145 25.02 -4.40 5.13
C MET A 145 23.58 -4.88 5.36
N LEU A 146 22.60 -4.11 4.89
CA LEU A 146 21.19 -4.46 5.04
C LEU A 146 20.80 -5.76 4.31
N LEU A 147 21.36 -6.01 3.14
CA LEU A 147 21.16 -7.26 2.41
C LEU A 147 21.75 -8.46 3.16
N ASN A 148 22.97 -8.34 3.68
CA ASN A 148 23.61 -9.40 4.44
C ASN A 148 22.82 -9.76 5.70
N ASP A 149 22.38 -8.73 6.45
CA ASP A 149 21.50 -8.91 7.61
C ASP A 149 20.19 -9.62 7.21
N SER A 150 19.54 -9.16 6.14
CA SER A 150 18.24 -9.70 5.69
C SER A 150 18.36 -11.13 5.18
N LEU A 151 19.44 -11.48 4.46
CA LEU A 151 19.71 -12.85 4.01
C LEU A 151 20.02 -13.78 5.19
N SER A 152 20.72 -13.30 6.21
CA SER A 152 20.95 -14.06 7.44
C SER A 152 19.61 -14.37 8.14
N HIS A 153 18.74 -13.36 8.26
CA HIS A 153 17.39 -13.52 8.81
C HIS A 153 16.54 -14.49 7.97
N LEU A 154 16.60 -14.42 6.64
CA LEU A 154 15.88 -15.35 5.77
C LEU A 154 16.35 -16.80 5.94
N ARG A 155 17.65 -17.04 6.16
CA ARG A 155 18.18 -18.38 6.45
C ARG A 155 17.64 -18.92 7.76
N GLU A 156 17.57 -18.09 8.79
CA GLU A 156 16.98 -18.48 10.08
C GLU A 156 15.48 -18.72 9.97
N TRP A 157 14.76 -17.89 9.20
CA TRP A 157 13.34 -18.05 8.92
C TRP A 157 13.04 -19.39 8.25
N LYS A 158 13.84 -19.78 7.24
CA LYS A 158 13.68 -21.06 6.53
C LYS A 158 13.81 -22.29 7.44
N LYS A 159 14.45 -22.17 8.61
CA LYS A 159 14.53 -23.26 9.61
C LYS A 159 13.23 -23.50 10.37
N LEU A 160 12.27 -22.56 10.29
CA LEU A 160 10.96 -22.66 10.97
C LEU A 160 9.92 -23.42 10.13
N HIS A 161 10.29 -23.88 8.94
CA HIS A 161 9.48 -24.77 8.11
C HIS A 161 9.52 -26.20 8.68
N PRO A 162 8.41 -26.99 8.65
CA PRO A 162 7.15 -26.76 7.92
C PRO A 162 6.07 -25.96 8.63
N GLU A 163 6.26 -25.67 9.92
CA GLU A 163 5.26 -25.04 10.78
C GLU A 163 4.98 -23.61 10.34
N LEU A 164 6.03 -22.82 10.12
CA LEU A 164 5.94 -21.44 9.64
C LEU A 164 6.56 -21.31 8.25
N ARG A 165 5.72 -20.92 7.29
CA ARG A 165 6.00 -20.83 5.86
C ARG A 165 6.02 -19.39 5.36
N SER A 166 5.19 -18.52 5.93
CA SER A 166 5.10 -17.11 5.56
C SER A 166 4.83 -16.24 6.79
N LEU A 167 5.40 -15.03 6.81
CA LEU A 167 5.06 -14.00 7.79
C LEU A 167 3.59 -13.56 7.66
N ASP A 168 2.97 -13.79 6.52
CA ASP A 168 1.57 -13.43 6.27
C ASP A 168 0.59 -14.56 6.67
N GLN A 169 1.06 -15.64 7.31
CA GLN A 169 0.17 -16.64 7.90
C GLN A 169 -0.59 -16.06 9.09
N SER A 170 -1.88 -16.34 9.14
CA SER A 170 -2.74 -15.97 10.26
C SER A 170 -2.59 -16.97 11.41
N LEU A 171 -2.50 -16.44 12.61
CA LEU A 171 -2.46 -17.20 13.86
C LEU A 171 -3.87 -17.30 14.41
N GLU A 172 -4.26 -18.52 14.80
CA GLU A 172 -5.55 -18.80 15.42
C GLU A 172 -5.35 -19.57 16.72
N LEU A 173 -6.13 -19.21 17.74
CA LEU A 173 -6.22 -19.96 18.98
C LEU A 173 -7.04 -21.23 18.74
N THR A 174 -6.60 -22.34 19.32
CA THR A 174 -7.39 -23.57 19.36
C THR A 174 -8.19 -23.64 20.67
N ASP A 175 -9.06 -24.65 20.78
CA ASP A 175 -9.78 -24.94 22.03
C ASP A 175 -8.86 -25.52 23.12
N ILE A 176 -7.65 -25.92 22.76
CA ILE A 176 -6.66 -26.48 23.68
C ILE A 176 -5.98 -25.33 24.41
N LYS A 177 -6.14 -25.27 25.73
CA LYS A 177 -5.51 -24.26 26.57
C LYS A 177 -4.39 -24.85 27.44
N PRO A 178 -3.36 -24.07 27.77
CA PRO A 178 -2.39 -24.47 28.77
C PRO A 178 -3.07 -24.69 30.12
N THR A 179 -3.01 -25.93 30.60
CA THR A 179 -3.58 -26.33 31.91
C THR A 179 -2.60 -26.12 33.06
N GLY A 180 -1.36 -25.69 32.78
CA GLY A 180 -0.26 -25.54 33.73
C GLY A 180 0.02 -24.10 34.16
N ASN A 181 0.95 -23.99 35.12
CA ASN A 181 1.60 -22.76 35.56
C ASN A 181 3.06 -22.70 35.07
N ASP A 182 3.37 -23.41 33.97
CA ASP A 182 4.72 -23.40 33.39
C ASP A 182 5.08 -21.95 32.99
N PRO A 183 6.32 -21.47 33.21
CA PRO A 183 6.77 -20.20 32.63
C PRO A 183 6.51 -20.08 31.11
N ALA A 184 6.53 -21.19 30.36
CA ALA A 184 6.13 -21.20 28.95
C ALA A 184 4.64 -20.81 28.76
N ASP A 185 3.76 -21.17 29.70
CA ASP A 185 2.33 -20.83 29.65
C ASP A 185 2.08 -19.34 29.98
N GLN A 186 2.97 -18.69 30.72
CA GLN A 186 2.85 -17.26 31.05
C GLN A 186 2.95 -16.38 29.80
N TRP A 187 3.88 -16.70 28.90
CA TRP A 187 4.03 -15.96 27.66
C TRP A 187 2.86 -16.19 26.71
N PHE A 188 2.30 -17.41 26.66
CA PHE A 188 1.06 -17.67 25.92
C PHE A 188 -0.10 -16.82 26.42
N ARG A 189 -0.27 -16.65 27.74
CA ARG A 189 -1.31 -15.78 28.32
C ARG A 189 -1.14 -14.31 27.95
N GLN A 190 0.10 -13.84 27.75
CA GLN A 190 0.37 -12.48 27.25
C GLN A 190 0.10 -12.36 25.73
N LEU A 191 0.24 -13.45 24.99
CA LEU A 191 0.00 -13.54 23.55
C LEU A 191 -1.49 -13.68 23.20
N GLU A 192 -2.26 -14.39 24.03
CA GLU A 192 -3.68 -14.71 23.81
C GLU A 192 -4.54 -13.49 23.41
N PRO A 193 -4.40 -12.30 24.03
CA PRO A 193 -5.16 -11.11 23.63
C PRO A 193 -4.88 -10.66 22.19
N PHE A 194 -3.63 -10.76 21.74
CA PHE A 194 -3.24 -10.35 20.39
C PHE A 194 -3.72 -11.34 19.32
N VAL A 195 -3.72 -12.63 19.63
CA VAL A 195 -4.11 -13.68 18.68
C VAL A 195 -5.63 -13.84 18.56
N ARG A 196 -6.38 -13.46 19.61
CA ARG A 196 -7.85 -13.55 19.62
C ARG A 196 -8.52 -12.83 18.44
N GLU A 197 -7.90 -11.77 17.92
CA GLU A 197 -8.42 -10.99 16.78
C GLU A 197 -8.00 -11.52 15.40
N ARG A 198 -7.43 -12.73 15.30
CA ARG A 198 -6.87 -13.32 14.05
C ARG A 198 -5.83 -12.41 13.41
N ILE A 199 -4.65 -12.36 14.03
CA ILE A 199 -3.51 -11.56 13.60
C ILE A 199 -2.54 -12.38 12.73
N THR A 200 -1.90 -11.74 11.74
CA THR A 200 -0.80 -12.37 11.01
C THR A 200 0.48 -12.36 11.84
N LEU A 201 1.39 -13.31 11.58
CA LEU A 201 2.69 -13.30 12.24
C LEU A 201 3.45 -11.99 12.02
N ARG A 202 3.40 -11.43 10.81
CA ARG A 202 3.99 -10.14 10.46
C ARG A 202 3.49 -9.03 11.37
N ARG A 203 2.16 -8.92 11.53
CA ARG A 203 1.55 -7.88 12.34
C ARG A 203 1.86 -8.07 13.82
N LEU A 204 1.84 -9.32 14.30
CA LEU A 204 2.24 -9.65 15.66
C LEU A 204 3.70 -9.23 15.93
N SER A 205 4.62 -9.49 14.99
CA SER A 205 6.01 -9.05 15.09
C SER A 205 6.15 -7.54 15.24
N ARG A 206 5.40 -6.76 14.44
CA ARG A 206 5.38 -5.30 14.57
C ARG A 206 4.90 -4.85 15.95
N GLN A 207 3.77 -5.39 16.42
CA GLN A 207 3.18 -5.02 17.71
C GLN A 207 4.03 -5.44 18.91
N LEU A 208 4.82 -6.51 18.79
CA LEU A 208 5.79 -6.91 19.82
C LEU A 208 7.11 -6.14 19.72
N GLY A 209 7.34 -5.36 18.66
CA GLY A 209 8.61 -4.69 18.39
C GLY A 209 9.76 -5.68 18.19
N ARG A 210 9.48 -6.87 17.64
CA ARG A 210 10.45 -7.96 17.42
C ARG A 210 10.46 -8.37 15.96
N ASP A 211 11.58 -8.91 15.48
CA ASP A 211 11.64 -9.45 14.12
C ASP A 211 10.84 -10.75 13.98
N GLY A 212 10.42 -11.05 12.74
CA GLY A 212 9.59 -12.21 12.40
C GLY A 212 10.20 -13.54 12.80
N VAL A 213 11.53 -13.68 12.72
CA VAL A 213 12.23 -14.92 13.11
C VAL A 213 12.16 -15.13 14.61
N THR A 214 12.43 -14.08 15.39
CA THR A 214 12.35 -14.13 16.85
C THR A 214 10.93 -14.51 17.31
N VAL A 215 9.90 -13.86 16.75
CA VAL A 215 8.51 -14.20 17.10
C VAL A 215 8.16 -15.61 16.62
N GLY A 216 8.56 -16.00 15.42
CA GLY A 216 8.32 -17.36 14.92
C GLY A 216 8.92 -18.44 15.83
N LYS A 217 10.17 -18.27 16.28
CA LYS A 217 10.82 -19.17 17.25
C LYS A 217 10.07 -19.24 18.58
N LEU A 218 9.53 -18.11 19.05
CA LEU A 218 8.72 -18.06 20.28
C LEU A 218 7.38 -18.78 20.13
N LEU A 219 6.81 -18.82 18.92
CA LEU A 219 5.52 -19.48 18.68
C LEU A 219 5.63 -20.99 18.48
N LEU A 220 6.78 -21.51 18.06
CA LEU A 220 6.97 -22.93 17.75
C LEU A 220 6.50 -23.89 18.87
N PRO A 221 6.85 -23.69 20.15
CA PRO A 221 6.40 -24.58 21.22
C PRO A 221 4.85 -24.67 21.30
N TYR A 222 4.15 -23.55 21.11
CA TYR A 222 2.69 -23.49 21.19
C TYR A 222 2.01 -24.08 19.95
N LEU A 223 2.66 -24.01 18.79
CA LEU A 223 2.22 -24.70 17.58
C LEU A 223 2.37 -26.21 17.74
N HIS A 224 3.49 -26.68 18.32
CA HIS A 224 3.72 -28.11 18.59
C HIS A 224 2.80 -28.67 19.66
N GLN A 225 2.47 -27.87 20.68
CA GLN A 225 1.50 -28.23 21.73
C GLN A 225 0.05 -28.13 21.25
N GLY A 226 -0.19 -27.54 20.08
CA GLY A 226 -1.52 -27.40 19.49
C GLY A 226 -2.38 -26.31 20.13
N TYR A 227 -1.80 -25.40 20.94
CA TYR A 227 -2.52 -24.23 21.48
C TYR A 227 -2.75 -23.15 20.42
N LEU A 228 -1.85 -23.12 19.43
CA LEU A 228 -1.96 -22.30 18.25
C LEU A 228 -2.05 -23.19 17.02
N GLN A 229 -2.80 -22.70 16.05
CA GLN A 229 -2.75 -23.21 14.69
C GLN A 229 -2.45 -22.07 13.74
N VAL A 230 -1.81 -22.42 12.63
CA VAL A 230 -1.61 -21.53 11.49
C VAL A 230 -2.53 -21.98 10.39
N SER A 231 -3.23 -21.04 9.76
CA SER A 231 -4.06 -21.36 8.60
C SER A 231 -3.17 -21.89 7.45
N SER A 232 -3.46 -23.11 6.98
CA SER A 232 -2.72 -23.82 5.92
C SER A 232 -3.07 -23.37 4.51
N TRP A 233 -4.13 -22.57 4.36
CA TRP A 233 -4.42 -21.85 3.13
C TRP A 233 -3.32 -20.82 2.92
N GLY A 234 -2.44 -21.12 1.96
CA GLY A 234 -1.46 -20.17 1.50
C GLY A 234 -2.17 -18.86 1.18
N THR A 235 -1.70 -17.77 1.75
CA THR A 235 -2.02 -16.43 1.29
C THR A 235 -1.38 -16.13 -0.08
N ASN A 236 -1.18 -17.15 -0.93
CA ASN A 236 -1.00 -16.97 -2.37
C ASN A 236 -2.33 -16.67 -3.08
N GLY A 237 -3.46 -16.60 -2.35
CA GLY A 237 -4.74 -16.08 -2.84
C GLY A 237 -5.43 -15.10 -1.90
N HIS A 238 -4.81 -14.81 -0.75
CA HIS A 238 -5.26 -13.78 0.18
C HIS A 238 -4.08 -12.89 0.60
N THR A 239 -3.40 -12.25 -0.37
CA THR A 239 -3.43 -10.80 -0.27
C THR A 239 -4.90 -10.49 0.01
N ARG A 240 -5.23 -9.75 1.07
CA ARG A 240 -6.30 -8.79 0.82
C ARG A 240 -5.85 -8.14 -0.48
N THR A 241 -6.52 -8.44 -1.61
CA THR A 241 -6.72 -7.43 -2.62
C THR A 241 -7.04 -6.23 -1.76
N PHE A 242 -6.19 -5.21 -1.80
CA PHE A 242 -6.64 -3.97 -1.21
C PHE A 242 -8.06 -3.79 -1.74
N PRO A 243 -9.03 -3.42 -0.90
CA PRO A 243 -10.14 -2.74 -1.50
C PRO A 243 -9.48 -1.67 -2.35
N PRO A 244 -9.80 -1.54 -3.63
CA PRO A 244 -9.55 -0.25 -4.25
C PRO A 244 -10.14 0.78 -3.28
N LEU A 245 -9.32 1.69 -2.76
CA LEU A 245 -9.62 2.53 -1.59
C LEU A 245 -11.11 2.91 -1.47
N SER A 246 -11.96 2.05 -0.85
CA SER A 246 -13.41 2.27 -0.67
C SER A 246 -14.15 1.01 -0.15
N TRP A 247 -13.99 0.63 1.12
CA TRP A 247 -15.02 -0.22 1.80
C TRP A 247 -15.94 0.58 2.72
N ARG A 248 -16.33 1.77 2.29
CA ARG A 248 -17.51 2.47 2.87
C ARG A 248 -18.42 3.14 1.83
N ARG A 249 -18.09 3.07 0.54
CA ARG A 249 -18.85 3.67 -0.57
C ARG A 249 -18.54 2.94 -1.87
N SER A 250 -19.44 2.98 -2.84
CA SER A 250 -19.10 2.53 -4.20
C SER A 250 -17.98 3.43 -4.74
N PRO A 251 -16.93 2.88 -5.40
CA PRO A 251 -15.84 3.69 -5.92
C PRO A 251 -16.37 4.73 -6.91
N ARG A 252 -15.91 5.97 -6.77
CA ARG A 252 -16.39 7.11 -7.56
C ARG A 252 -15.55 7.29 -8.80
N VAL A 253 -16.21 7.30 -9.95
CA VAL A 253 -15.55 7.54 -11.24
C VAL A 253 -16.08 8.82 -11.84
N VAL A 254 -15.19 9.75 -12.18
CA VAL A 254 -15.57 10.94 -12.94
C VAL A 254 -15.10 10.79 -14.37
N CYS A 255 -16.01 11.04 -15.32
CA CYS A 255 -15.66 11.18 -16.72
C CYS A 255 -15.84 12.63 -17.15
N VAL A 256 -14.83 13.24 -17.73
CA VAL A 256 -14.90 14.59 -18.31
C VAL A 256 -14.73 14.45 -19.80
N ASP A 257 -15.79 14.73 -20.55
CA ASP A 257 -15.86 14.55 -22.00
C ASP A 257 -16.96 15.44 -22.57
N ASP A 258 -16.71 16.14 -23.67
CA ASP A 258 -17.69 17.04 -24.29
C ASP A 258 -18.74 16.29 -25.14
N ALA A 259 -18.42 15.07 -25.59
CA ALA A 259 -19.31 14.23 -26.39
C ALA A 259 -20.33 13.49 -25.50
N ALA A 260 -21.62 13.83 -25.70
CA ALA A 260 -22.73 13.23 -24.95
C ALA A 260 -22.79 11.69 -25.05
N THR A 261 -22.43 11.14 -26.21
CA THR A 261 -22.40 9.69 -26.44
C THR A 261 -21.34 8.99 -25.59
N VAL A 262 -20.15 9.58 -25.45
CA VAL A 262 -19.07 9.01 -24.63
C VAL A 262 -19.45 9.07 -23.15
N ARG A 263 -19.95 10.23 -22.70
CA ARG A 263 -20.47 10.39 -21.33
C ARG A 263 -21.49 9.33 -20.98
N GLN A 264 -22.49 9.12 -21.85
CA GLN A 264 -23.55 8.13 -21.63
C GLN A 264 -23.01 6.70 -21.58
N VAL A 265 -22.08 6.33 -22.47
CA VAL A 265 -21.47 4.98 -22.47
C VAL A 265 -20.66 4.76 -21.20
N VAL A 266 -19.83 5.72 -20.79
CA VAL A 266 -18.99 5.58 -19.60
C VAL A 266 -19.85 5.50 -18.33
N GLU A 267 -20.81 6.43 -18.18
CA GLU A 267 -21.66 6.49 -17.01
C GLU A 267 -22.55 5.24 -16.87
N SER A 268 -23.25 4.84 -17.94
CA SER A 268 -24.14 3.66 -17.89
C SER A 268 -23.37 2.35 -17.70
N THR A 269 -22.20 2.19 -18.34
CA THR A 269 -21.36 0.98 -18.20
C THR A 269 -20.87 0.82 -16.77
N LEU A 270 -20.33 1.90 -16.19
CA LEU A 270 -19.74 1.85 -14.86
C LEU A 270 -20.81 1.78 -13.77
N GLN A 271 -21.94 2.48 -13.91
CA GLN A 271 -23.07 2.34 -12.98
C GLN A 271 -23.63 0.92 -12.98
N ALA A 272 -23.79 0.29 -14.17
CA ALA A 272 -24.23 -1.10 -14.26
C ALA A 272 -23.24 -2.08 -13.60
N ALA A 273 -21.96 -1.73 -13.55
CA ALA A 273 -20.92 -2.51 -12.88
C ALA A 273 -20.76 -2.19 -11.37
N GLY A 274 -21.57 -1.27 -10.81
CA GLY A 274 -21.61 -0.97 -9.37
C GLY A 274 -20.81 0.27 -8.92
N TYR A 275 -20.24 1.03 -9.85
CA TYR A 275 -19.49 2.27 -9.55
C TYR A 275 -20.41 3.48 -9.38
N GLU A 276 -20.02 4.43 -8.54
CA GLU A 276 -20.60 5.78 -8.49
C GLU A 276 -20.01 6.62 -9.63
N ALA A 277 -20.48 6.42 -10.86
CA ALA A 277 -19.99 7.16 -12.02
C ALA A 277 -20.77 8.47 -12.22
N THR A 278 -20.04 9.56 -12.50
CA THR A 278 -20.58 10.87 -12.85
C THR A 278 -19.88 11.39 -14.10
N ALA A 279 -20.63 11.67 -15.16
CA ALA A 279 -20.09 12.27 -16.37
C ALA A 279 -20.34 13.79 -16.43
N ILE A 280 -19.30 14.56 -16.78
CA ILE A 280 -19.30 16.03 -16.76
C ILE A 280 -18.95 16.52 -18.17
N ALA A 281 -19.76 17.45 -18.67
CA ALA A 281 -19.61 17.99 -20.03
C ALA A 281 -18.56 19.10 -20.15
N HIS A 282 -18.47 19.97 -19.15
CA HIS A 282 -17.72 21.22 -19.25
C HIS A 282 -16.48 21.21 -18.36
N PRO A 283 -15.27 21.37 -18.94
CA PRO A 283 -14.01 21.31 -18.21
C PRO A 283 -13.93 22.29 -17.02
N LEU A 284 -14.42 23.51 -17.19
CA LEU A 284 -14.38 24.55 -16.16
C LEU A 284 -15.21 24.18 -14.92
N THR A 285 -16.37 23.56 -15.13
CA THR A 285 -17.20 23.04 -14.03
C THR A 285 -16.63 21.75 -13.44
N ALA A 286 -15.93 20.96 -14.27
CA ALA A 286 -15.40 19.66 -13.88
C ALA A 286 -14.37 19.76 -12.75
N LEU A 287 -13.50 20.77 -12.74
CA LEU A 287 -12.56 20.95 -11.61
C LEU A 287 -13.31 21.07 -10.28
N SER A 288 -14.30 21.97 -10.20
CA SER A 288 -15.08 22.17 -8.97
C SER A 288 -15.83 20.91 -8.51
N LEU A 289 -16.39 20.17 -9.45
CA LEU A 289 -17.11 18.92 -9.19
C LEU A 289 -16.16 17.79 -8.81
N ILE A 290 -14.99 17.67 -9.43
CA ILE A 290 -13.95 16.71 -9.05
C ILE A 290 -13.51 16.94 -7.59
N PHE A 291 -13.37 18.20 -7.17
CA PHE A 291 -13.12 18.55 -5.77
C PHE A 291 -14.25 18.14 -4.83
N GLN A 292 -15.51 18.23 -5.23
CA GLN A 292 -16.65 17.82 -4.40
C GLN A 292 -16.80 16.30 -4.35
N LEU A 293 -16.71 15.64 -5.50
CA LEU A 293 -16.96 14.21 -5.67
C LEU A 293 -15.83 13.37 -5.08
N ASN A 294 -14.59 13.87 -5.08
CA ASN A 294 -13.41 13.14 -4.63
C ASN A 294 -13.27 11.77 -5.32
N PRO A 295 -13.13 11.75 -6.66
CA PRO A 295 -13.14 10.52 -7.42
C PRO A 295 -11.92 9.66 -7.13
N ASP A 296 -12.14 8.36 -7.21
CA ASP A 296 -11.12 7.34 -7.08
C ASP A 296 -10.46 7.06 -8.45
N LEU A 297 -11.12 7.40 -9.58
CA LEU A 297 -10.58 7.39 -10.94
C LEU A 297 -11.18 8.50 -11.81
N ILE A 298 -10.38 9.07 -12.72
CA ILE A 298 -10.82 10.09 -13.67
C ILE A 298 -10.57 9.61 -15.10
N PHE A 299 -11.63 9.54 -15.91
CA PHE A 299 -11.54 9.49 -17.36
C PHE A 299 -11.57 10.92 -17.92
N LEU A 300 -10.61 11.28 -18.75
CA LEU A 300 -10.43 12.65 -19.21
C LEU A 300 -10.25 12.67 -20.72
N ASP A 301 -11.16 13.30 -21.44
CA ASP A 301 -10.99 13.52 -22.86
C ASP A 301 -9.83 14.47 -23.16
N ILE A 302 -9.09 14.17 -24.22
CA ILE A 302 -8.01 15.03 -24.68
C ILE A 302 -8.57 16.23 -25.46
N ALA A 303 -9.53 15.98 -26.35
CA ALA A 303 -9.97 16.96 -27.33
C ALA A 303 -11.19 17.76 -26.86
N MET A 304 -11.03 18.54 -25.79
CA MET A 304 -12.10 19.38 -25.24
C MET A 304 -11.96 20.86 -25.63
N PRO A 305 -13.08 21.57 -25.88
CA PRO A 305 -13.07 23.02 -26.08
C PRO A 305 -12.71 23.76 -24.78
N GLU A 306 -12.13 24.95 -24.92
CA GLU A 306 -11.74 25.89 -23.84
C GLU A 306 -10.53 25.48 -22.99
N LEU A 307 -10.42 24.21 -22.58
CA LEU A 307 -9.30 23.68 -21.80
C LEU A 307 -8.93 22.28 -22.32
N ASP A 308 -7.72 22.15 -22.85
CA ASP A 308 -7.19 20.88 -23.36
C ASP A 308 -7.07 19.87 -22.22
N GLY A 309 -7.42 18.59 -22.48
CA GLY A 309 -7.27 17.50 -21.51
C GLY A 309 -5.84 17.35 -20.98
N TYR A 310 -4.81 17.70 -21.77
CA TYR A 310 -3.43 17.70 -21.27
C TYR A 310 -3.19 18.77 -20.20
N GLU A 311 -3.71 19.98 -20.41
CA GLU A 311 -3.61 21.08 -19.45
C GLU A 311 -4.44 20.76 -18.21
N PHE A 312 -5.63 20.20 -18.38
CA PHE A 312 -6.47 19.74 -17.30
C PHE A 312 -5.77 18.67 -16.46
N CYS A 313 -5.22 17.64 -17.10
CA CYS A 313 -4.45 16.59 -16.42
C CYS A 313 -3.30 17.19 -15.62
N THR A 314 -2.58 18.15 -16.22
CA THR A 314 -1.50 18.87 -15.55
C THR A 314 -2.02 19.61 -14.32
N LEU A 315 -3.14 20.34 -14.41
CA LEU A 315 -3.75 21.04 -13.26
C LEU A 315 -4.15 20.09 -12.13
N LEU A 316 -4.74 18.94 -12.46
CA LEU A 316 -5.07 17.89 -11.49
C LEU A 316 -3.82 17.33 -10.82
N ARG A 317 -2.73 17.12 -11.57
CA ARG A 317 -1.45 16.63 -11.03
C ARG A 317 -0.75 17.64 -10.13
N HIS A 318 -0.90 18.92 -10.42
CA HIS A 318 -0.41 20.01 -9.56
C HIS A 318 -1.30 20.22 -8.33
N THR A 319 -2.49 19.63 -8.30
CA THR A 319 -3.39 19.64 -7.15
C THR A 319 -3.05 18.48 -6.21
N PRO A 320 -2.58 18.72 -4.97
CA PRO A 320 -2.15 17.66 -4.05
C PRO A 320 -3.18 16.55 -3.84
N ARG A 321 -4.46 16.92 -3.82
CA ARG A 321 -5.60 16.01 -3.64
C ARG A 321 -5.77 14.98 -4.77
N PHE A 322 -5.40 15.32 -6.00
CA PHE A 322 -5.56 14.46 -7.19
C PHE A 322 -4.23 14.01 -7.79
N ARG A 323 -3.12 14.35 -7.13
CA ARG A 323 -1.76 14.05 -7.57
C ARG A 323 -1.57 12.58 -7.90
N TYR A 324 -2.23 11.69 -7.17
CA TYR A 324 -2.13 10.23 -7.34
C TYR A 324 -3.42 9.56 -7.84
N THR A 325 -4.50 10.30 -8.04
CA THR A 325 -5.74 9.75 -8.63
C THR A 325 -5.44 9.24 -10.04
N PRO A 326 -5.75 7.98 -10.39
CA PRO A 326 -5.62 7.49 -11.75
C PRO A 326 -6.34 8.41 -12.75
N ILE A 327 -5.60 8.94 -13.73
CA ILE A 327 -6.16 9.76 -14.82
C ILE A 327 -5.94 9.00 -16.12
N ILE A 328 -7.03 8.52 -16.71
CA ILE A 328 -7.04 7.76 -17.96
C ILE A 328 -7.49 8.68 -19.09
N MET A 329 -6.58 8.95 -20.01
CA MET A 329 -6.85 9.86 -21.12
C MET A 329 -7.67 9.16 -22.20
N LEU A 330 -8.84 9.69 -22.53
CA LEU A 330 -9.64 9.21 -23.65
C LEU A 330 -9.17 9.90 -24.93
N THR A 331 -8.66 9.13 -25.90
CA THR A 331 -8.02 9.71 -27.09
C THR A 331 -8.61 9.18 -28.39
N SER A 332 -8.96 10.07 -29.31
CA SER A 332 -9.23 9.73 -30.72
C SER A 332 -7.94 9.76 -31.58
N LEU A 333 -6.83 10.20 -31.00
CA LEU A 333 -5.55 10.41 -31.69
C LEU A 333 -4.54 9.34 -31.25
N VAL A 334 -4.04 8.58 -32.23
CA VAL A 334 -3.17 7.40 -31.99
C VAL A 334 -1.70 7.70 -32.34
N GLY A 335 -1.32 8.98 -32.39
CA GLY A 335 0.03 9.41 -32.73
C GLY A 335 1.06 9.20 -31.60
N TRP A 336 2.31 8.93 -31.98
CA TRP A 336 3.44 8.84 -31.03
C TRP A 336 3.65 10.15 -30.24
N SER A 337 3.42 11.31 -30.87
CA SER A 337 3.47 12.64 -30.25
C SER A 337 2.45 12.81 -29.12
N ASP A 338 1.26 12.23 -29.27
CA ASP A 338 0.13 12.42 -28.37
C ASP A 338 0.27 11.57 -27.11
N ARG A 339 0.85 10.37 -27.27
CA ARG A 339 1.25 9.50 -26.15
C ARG A 339 2.39 10.13 -25.33
N LEU A 340 3.36 10.77 -25.99
CA LEU A 340 4.44 11.48 -25.32
C LEU A 340 3.90 12.66 -24.51
N ARG A 341 2.99 13.46 -25.10
CA ARG A 341 2.31 14.57 -24.40
C ARG A 341 1.47 14.11 -23.22
N ALA A 342 0.73 13.01 -23.35
CA ALA A 342 -0.05 12.43 -22.25
C ALA A 342 0.84 12.08 -21.05
N LYS A 343 1.98 11.45 -21.33
CA LYS A 343 2.95 11.08 -20.32
C LYS A 343 3.58 12.30 -19.64
N VAL A 344 3.87 13.36 -20.39
CA VAL A 344 4.41 14.63 -19.85
C VAL A 344 3.38 15.35 -18.98
N ALA A 345 2.09 15.30 -19.34
CA ALA A 345 0.99 15.85 -18.55
C ALA A 345 0.70 15.05 -17.26
N GLY A 346 1.35 13.89 -17.08
CA GLY A 346 1.18 13.02 -15.93
C GLY A 346 -0.02 12.09 -16.00
N ALA A 347 -0.54 11.77 -17.20
CA ALA A 347 -1.57 10.75 -17.36
C ALA A 347 -1.07 9.40 -16.83
N THR A 348 -1.98 8.64 -16.20
CA THR A 348 -1.68 7.30 -15.71
C THR A 348 -1.70 6.29 -16.86
N ASP A 349 -2.71 6.39 -17.73
CA ASP A 349 -2.85 5.56 -18.91
C ASP A 349 -3.72 6.25 -19.98
N TYR A 350 -4.00 5.56 -21.09
CA TYR A 350 -4.87 6.02 -22.16
C TYR A 350 -5.84 4.93 -22.64
N LEU A 351 -7.02 5.35 -23.08
CA LEU A 351 -8.02 4.51 -23.72
C LEU A 351 -8.41 5.12 -25.07
N SER A 352 -8.24 4.36 -26.15
CA SER A 352 -8.52 4.85 -27.50
C SER A 352 -10.03 4.85 -27.79
N LYS A 353 -10.55 5.96 -28.31
CA LYS A 353 -11.90 6.07 -28.86
C LYS A 353 -11.92 5.59 -30.32
N PRO A 354 -12.92 4.79 -30.74
CA PRO A 354 -13.97 4.19 -29.91
C PRO A 354 -13.43 3.03 -29.06
N PHE A 355 -13.96 2.89 -27.84
CA PHE A 355 -13.65 1.79 -26.92
C PHE A 355 -14.90 0.94 -26.65
N SER A 356 -14.69 -0.33 -26.36
CA SER A 356 -15.74 -1.25 -25.92
C SER A 356 -16.02 -1.12 -24.42
N THR A 357 -17.22 -1.53 -24.01
CA THR A 357 -17.61 -1.67 -22.60
C THR A 357 -16.62 -2.53 -21.82
N GLN A 358 -16.08 -3.58 -22.45
CA GLN A 358 -15.13 -4.49 -21.80
C GLN A 358 -13.77 -3.85 -21.59
N GLU A 359 -13.26 -3.07 -22.54
CA GLU A 359 -12.00 -2.32 -22.37
C GLU A 359 -12.13 -1.27 -21.25
N LEU A 360 -13.26 -0.55 -21.21
CA LEU A 360 -13.55 0.43 -20.16
C LEU A 360 -13.60 -0.23 -18.77
N LEU A 361 -14.27 -1.38 -18.64
CA LEU A 361 -14.34 -2.11 -17.37
C LEU A 361 -12.97 -2.68 -16.98
N THR A 362 -12.24 -3.24 -17.93
CA THR A 362 -10.92 -3.84 -17.67
C THR A 362 -9.95 -2.80 -17.12
N ILE A 363 -9.87 -1.62 -17.75
CA ILE A 363 -8.98 -0.56 -17.29
C ILE A 363 -9.46 0.03 -15.95
N THR A 364 -10.76 0.17 -15.74
CA THR A 364 -11.32 0.63 -14.45
C THR A 364 -10.99 -0.37 -13.34
N HIS A 365 -11.20 -1.66 -13.56
CA HIS A 365 -10.91 -2.73 -12.61
C HIS A 365 -9.41 -2.81 -12.28
N HIS A 366 -8.56 -2.57 -13.27
CA HIS A 366 -7.11 -2.58 -13.07
C HIS A 366 -6.66 -1.51 -12.06
N TYR A 367 -7.22 -0.31 -12.15
CA TYR A 367 -6.79 0.83 -11.30
C TYR A 367 -7.56 0.95 -9.99
N ILE A 368 -8.86 0.66 -9.99
CA ILE A 368 -9.74 0.85 -8.83
C ILE A 368 -10.62 -0.37 -8.55
N GLY A 369 -10.17 -1.59 -8.90
CA GLY A 369 -10.79 -2.87 -8.54
C GLY A 369 -12.24 -3.02 -9.00
N ALA A 370 -12.88 -4.15 -8.72
CA ALA A 370 -14.31 -4.37 -9.03
C ALA A 370 -15.20 -3.74 -7.94
N ALA A 371 -16.27 -3.05 -8.33
CA ALA A 371 -17.25 -2.54 -7.37
C ALA A 371 -18.08 -3.69 -6.75
N PRO A 372 -18.58 -3.54 -5.51
CA PRO A 372 -19.44 -4.54 -4.89
C PRO A 372 -20.73 -4.72 -5.71
N PRO A 373 -21.28 -5.95 -5.82
CA PRO A 373 -22.50 -6.20 -6.57
C PRO A 373 -23.63 -5.36 -5.99
N VAL A 374 -24.41 -4.73 -6.88
CA VAL A 374 -25.60 -3.93 -6.55
C VAL A 374 -26.64 -4.84 -5.89
N THR A 375 -26.49 -5.04 -4.59
CA THR A 375 -27.47 -5.73 -3.75
C THR A 375 -28.27 -4.61 -3.12
N SER A 376 -29.58 -4.59 -3.37
CA SER A 376 -30.52 -3.61 -2.83
C SER A 376 -30.24 -3.37 -1.35
N LEU A 377 -29.72 -2.19 -1.04
CA LEU A 377 -29.59 -1.70 0.33
C LEU A 377 -31.01 -1.54 0.88
N THR A 378 -31.51 -2.57 1.56
CA THR A 378 -32.57 -2.37 2.55
C THR A 378 -31.94 -1.62 3.72
N ASP A 379 -32.46 -0.42 3.96
CA ASP A 379 -32.24 0.37 5.18
C ASP A 379 -32.37 -0.54 6.41
N GLU A 380 -31.26 -0.86 7.05
CA GLU A 380 -31.26 -1.10 8.49
C GLU A 380 -30.41 -0.01 9.15
N SER A 381 -31.11 0.90 9.82
CA SER A 381 -30.50 1.93 10.64
C SER A 381 -29.75 1.29 11.81
N PHE A 382 -28.44 1.47 11.89
CA PHE A 382 -27.73 1.31 13.15
C PHE A 382 -27.78 2.63 13.92
N GLY A 383 -28.97 2.94 14.43
CA GLY A 383 -29.12 3.81 15.59
C GLY A 383 -28.83 3.00 16.87
N ASP A 384 -28.16 3.64 17.82
CA ASP A 384 -27.98 3.22 19.21
C ASP A 384 -27.09 2.02 19.53
N VAL A 385 -25.78 2.25 19.50
CA VAL A 385 -24.90 1.75 20.58
C VAL A 385 -23.88 2.84 20.88
N LEU A 386 -24.21 3.73 21.83
CA LEU A 386 -23.31 4.41 22.78
C LEU A 386 -24.08 5.55 23.48
N GLU A 387 -25.11 5.19 24.26
CA GLU A 387 -25.40 6.01 25.43
C GLU A 387 -24.43 5.64 26.56
N PRO A 388 -23.88 6.61 27.30
CA PRO A 388 -23.05 6.37 28.46
C PRO A 388 -23.92 5.88 29.63
N LYS A 389 -23.63 4.71 30.19
CA LYS A 389 -24.18 4.33 31.49
C LYS A 389 -23.67 5.30 32.55
N SER A 390 -24.61 6.12 33.00
CA SER A 390 -24.61 7.02 34.14
C SER A 390 -24.08 6.40 35.44
N GLY A 391 -23.42 7.24 36.25
CA GLY A 391 -23.52 7.20 37.71
C GLY A 391 -22.28 6.74 38.46
N LEU A 392 -21.54 7.70 39.01
CA LEU A 392 -20.91 7.55 40.33
C LEU A 392 -20.99 8.89 41.07
N GLU A 393 -21.56 8.78 42.25
CA GLU A 393 -22.06 9.80 43.14
C GLU A 393 -20.94 10.66 43.74
N THR A 394 -21.25 11.93 43.97
CA THR A 394 -20.54 12.79 44.94
C THR A 394 -20.86 12.34 46.37
N PRO A 395 -19.89 12.28 47.29
CA PRO A 395 -20.16 12.49 48.69
C PRO A 395 -19.88 13.95 49.10
N ARG A 396 -20.67 14.38 50.08
CA ARG A 396 -20.77 15.70 50.70
C ARG A 396 -19.47 16.27 51.25
#